data_AF-A0A9Y2E4I6-F1
#
_entry.id   AF-A0A9Y2E4I6-F1
#
_cell.length_a   1.000
_cell.length_b   1.000
_cell.length_c   1.000
_cell.angle_alpha   90.00
_cell.angle_beta   90.00
_cell.angle_gamma   90.00
#
_symmetry.space_group_name_H-M   'P 1'
#
loop_
_entity.id
_entity.type
_entity.pdbx_description
1 polymer ?
#
loop_
_entity_poly.entity_id
_entity_poly.type
_entity_poly.pdbx_seq_one_letter_code
_entity_poly.pdbx_strand_id
1 'polypeptide(L)' 'MGSATQQQTQTQELDQDEFDPVGTLTLIGLYFLILLAMWVFMYFVEFLGNDPTVVGMV' A
#
# COMPACT_ATOMS: atom_id res chain seq x y z
N MET A 1 -40.38 -10.36 -31.33
CA MET A 1 -39.62 -9.48 -30.42
C MET A 1 -39.34 -10.24 -29.13
N GLY A 2 -38.17 -10.88 -29.04
CA GLY A 2 -37.68 -11.48 -27.80
C GLY A 2 -36.50 -10.67 -27.30
N SER A 3 -36.76 -9.69 -26.44
CA SER A 3 -35.75 -8.96 -25.67
C SER A 3 -35.24 -9.89 -24.58
N ALA A 4 -34.54 -10.95 -24.97
CA ALA A 4 -33.63 -11.64 -24.07
C ALA A 4 -32.42 -10.72 -23.95
N THR A 5 -32.53 -9.80 -23.01
CA THR A 5 -31.42 -9.11 -22.38
C THR A 5 -30.42 -10.18 -21.96
N GLN A 6 -29.54 -10.54 -22.88
CA GLN A 6 -28.25 -11.13 -22.54
C GLN A 6 -27.44 -10.00 -21.91
N GLN A 7 -27.86 -9.59 -20.71
CA GLN A 7 -26.91 -9.41 -19.63
C GLN A 7 -26.20 -10.76 -19.51
N GLN A 8 -25.31 -11.05 -20.46
CA GLN A 8 -24.06 -11.68 -20.11
C GLN A 8 -23.53 -10.73 -19.05
N THR A 9 -23.81 -11.05 -17.78
CA THR A 9 -22.92 -10.73 -16.69
C THR A 9 -21.58 -11.21 -17.22
N GLN A 10 -20.86 -10.31 -17.88
CA GLN A 10 -19.50 -10.51 -18.25
C GLN A 10 -18.84 -10.54 -16.88
N THR A 11 -18.86 -11.71 -16.24
CA THR A 11 -17.81 -12.12 -15.35
C THR A 11 -16.59 -12.03 -16.25
N GLN A 12 -16.04 -10.83 -16.37
CA GLN A 12 -14.69 -10.63 -16.81
C GLN A 12 -13.94 -11.42 -15.76
N GLU A 13 -13.66 -12.69 -16.07
CA GLU A 13 -12.61 -13.44 -15.41
C GLU A 13 -11.42 -12.51 -15.57
N LEU A 14 -11.14 -11.76 -14.49
CA LEU A 14 -9.95 -10.94 -14.39
C LEU A 14 -8.85 -11.98 -14.41
N ASP A 15 -8.40 -12.30 -15.62
CA ASP A 15 -7.42 -13.34 -15.85
C ASP A 15 -6.19 -12.90 -15.08
N GLN A 16 -5.94 -13.60 -13.97
CA GLN A 16 -4.88 -13.26 -13.02
C GLN A 16 -3.50 -13.54 -13.61
N ASP A 17 -3.46 -13.90 -14.89
CA ASP A 17 -2.31 -14.25 -15.70
C ASP A 17 -1.46 -13.03 -16.07
N GLU A 18 -2.04 -11.82 -16.08
CA GLU A 18 -1.27 -10.58 -16.31
C GLU A 18 -0.71 -9.98 -15.00
N PHE A 19 -0.99 -10.60 -13.85
CA PHE A 19 -0.37 -10.20 -12.59
C PHE A 19 1.12 -10.55 -12.61
N ASP A 20 1.98 -9.53 -12.69
CA ASP A 20 3.41 -9.69 -12.45
C ASP A 20 3.70 -9.65 -10.94
N PRO A 21 3.97 -10.80 -10.30
CA PRO A 21 4.24 -10.86 -8.87
C PRO A 21 5.55 -10.15 -8.51
N VAL A 22 6.53 -10.14 -9.42
CA VAL A 22 7.85 -9.53 -9.17
C VAL A 22 7.73 -8.02 -9.28
N GLY A 23 7.04 -7.52 -10.29
CA GLY A 23 6.74 -6.10 -10.44
C GLY A 23 5.95 -5.54 -9.25
N THR A 24 4.91 -6.25 -8.83
CA THR A 24 4.10 -5.85 -7.66
C THR A 24 4.91 -5.88 -6.36
N LEU A 25 5.71 -6.92 -6.14
CA LEU A 25 6.57 -7.02 -4.95
C LEU A 25 7.63 -5.92 -4.94
N THR A 26 8.16 -5.54 -6.11
CA THR A 26 9.09 -4.41 -6.25
C THR A 26 8.41 -3.09 -5.87
N LEU A 27 7.19 -2.84 -6.35
CA LEU A 27 6.42 -1.64 -6.01
C LEU A 27 6.13 -1.56 -4.51
N ILE A 28 5.66 -2.65 -3.92
CA ILE A 28 5.38 -2.73 -2.48
C ILE A 28 6.67 -2.54 -1.68
N GLY A 29 7.75 -3.22 -2.07
CA GLY A 29 9.05 -3.13 -1.41
C GLY A 29 9.62 -1.71 -1.46
N LEU A 30 9.57 -1.06 -2.62
CA LEU A 30 9.98 0.33 -2.78
C LEU A 30 9.14 1.27 -1.92
N TYR A 31 7.81 1.11 -1.94
CA TYR A 31 6.91 1.89 -1.11
C TYR A 31 7.20 1.72 0.39
N PHE A 32 7.40 0.48 0.84
CA PHE A 32 7.76 0.18 2.22
C PHE A 32 9.10 0.81 2.62
N LEU A 33 10.09 0.79 1.72
CA LEU A 33 11.39 1.42 1.93
C LEU A 33 11.26 2.94 2.09
N ILE A 34 10.41 3.59 1.27
CA ILE A 34 10.09 5.01 1.41
C ILE A 34 9.42 5.28 2.77
N LEU A 35 8.45 4.47 3.17
CA LEU A 35 7.80 4.63 4.48
C LEU A 35 8.79 4.49 5.64
N LEU A 36 9.69 3.49 5.59
CA LEU A 36 10.73 3.34 6.59
C LEU A 36 11.69 4.54 6.60
N ALA A 37 12.08 5.03 5.43
CA ALA A 37 12.93 6.21 5.33
C ALA A 37 12.25 7.45 5.94
N MET A 38 10.98 7.69 5.64
CA MET A 38 10.19 8.77 6.23
C MET A 38 10.01 8.60 7.73
N TRP A 39 9.74 7.37 8.19
CA TRP A 39 9.59 7.05 9.61
C TRP A 39 10.87 7.31 10.40
N VAL A 40 12.01 6.80 9.90
CA VAL A 40 13.33 7.04 10.48
C VAL A 40 13.68 8.53 10.44
N PHE A 41 13.39 9.22 9.33
CA PHE A 41 13.63 10.65 9.21
C PHE A 41 12.81 11.46 10.23
N MET A 42 11.53 11.15 10.39
CA MET A 42 10.68 11.78 11.41
C MET A 42 11.20 11.50 12.83
N TYR A 43 11.62 10.27 13.11
CA TYR A 43 12.28 9.93 14.38
C TYR A 43 13.54 10.78 14.59
N PHE A 44 14.41 10.90 13.58
CA PHE A 44 15.57 11.77 13.68
C PHE A 44 15.17 13.23 13.93
N VAL A 45 14.21 13.80 13.20
CA VAL A 45 13.76 15.19 13.41
C VAL A 45 13.21 15.41 14.83
N GLU A 46 12.47 14.44 15.37
CA GLU A 46 11.88 14.52 16.72
C GLU A 46 12.94 14.39 17.83
N PHE A 47 13.92 13.50 17.66
CA PHE A 47 14.86 13.13 18.71
C PHE A 47 16.28 13.72 18.54
N LEU A 48 16.61 14.38 17.42
CA LEU A 48 17.81 15.23 17.31
C LEU A 48 17.56 16.59 17.99
N GLY A 49 17.80 16.66 19.29
CA GLY A 49 17.86 17.93 20.04
C GLY A 49 16.76 18.15 21.06
N ASN A 50 15.80 17.22 21.20
CA ASN A 50 14.91 17.13 22.34
C ASN A 50 14.94 15.69 22.85
N ASP A 51 15.35 15.49 24.11
CA ASP A 51 15.25 14.18 24.76
C ASP A 51 13.80 13.69 24.68
N PRO A 52 13.54 12.37 24.56
CA PRO A 52 12.18 11.83 24.46
C PRO A 52 11.36 12.24 25.68
N THR A 53 10.57 13.32 25.57
CA THR A 53 9.57 13.68 26.57
C THR A 53 8.46 12.63 26.50
N VAL A 54 8.61 11.58 27.29
CA VAL A 54 7.56 10.59 27.55
C VAL A 54 6.45 11.32 28.30
N VAL A 55 5.47 11.86 27.58
CA VAL A 55 4.25 12.41 28.19
C VAL A 55 3.37 11.23 28.57
N GLY A 56 3.70 10.61 29.69
CA GLY A 56 3.06 9.40 30.18
C GLY A 56 3.47 9.09 31.61
N MET A 57 3.05 9.93 32.55
CA MET A 57 2.95 9.55 33.96
C MET A 57 1.54 9.94 34.41
N VAL A 58 0.72 8.93 34.70
CA VAL A 58 -0.55 9.07 35.42
C VAL A 58 -0.24 9.12 36.90
#